data_AF-A0A7J8Y9U5-F1
#
_entry.id   AF-A0A7J8Y9U5-F1
#
_cell.length_a   1.000
_cell.length_b   1.000
_cell.length_c   1.000
_cell.angle_alpha   90.00
_cell.angle_beta   90.00
_cell.angle_gamma   90.00
#
_symmetry.space_group_name_H-M   'P 1'
#
loop_
_entity.id
_entity.type
_entity.pdbx_description
1 polymer ?
#
loop_
_entity_poly.entity_id
_entity_poly.type
_entity_poly.pdbx_seq_one_letter_code
_entity_poly.pdbx_strand_id
1 'polypeptide(L)'
;TKCDGNREEQFPPGNLFVAVSEGLWDNGAACGRRYRLRCLSGPKRPCKRRTIDVKVVDFCPFTPCPSTIMLSRDAFAAIAHKHGRKINIEYIQ
;
A
#
# COMPACT_ATOMS: atom_id res chain seq x y z
N THR A 1 1.05 -3.06 -13.87
CA THR A 1 0.14 -2.21 -13.07
C THR A 1 -0.65 -1.28 -13.99
N LYS A 2 -1.71 -0.63 -13.50
CA LYS A 2 -2.51 0.37 -14.22
C LYS A 2 -1.84 1.75 -14.35
N CYS A 3 -0.79 2.01 -13.58
CA CYS A 3 0.06 3.18 -13.79
C CYS A 3 1.01 2.94 -14.98
N ASP A 4 2.30 2.69 -14.75
CA ASP A 4 3.31 2.60 -15.79
C ASP A 4 3.55 1.16 -16.29
N GLY A 5 2.54 0.28 -16.22
CA GLY A 5 2.66 -1.11 -16.65
C GLY A 5 3.67 -1.87 -15.80
N ASN A 6 4.70 -2.45 -16.43
CA ASN A 6 5.76 -3.20 -15.75
C ASN A 6 7.11 -2.46 -15.77
N ARG A 7 7.12 -1.14 -16.04
CA ARG A 7 8.36 -0.35 -16.05
C ARG A 7 9.01 -0.41 -14.67
N GLU A 8 10.26 -0.85 -14.62
CA GLU A 8 11.01 -1.06 -13.37
C GLU A 8 11.18 0.25 -12.58
N GLU A 9 11.39 1.36 -13.30
CA GLU A 9 11.57 2.72 -12.76
C GLU A 9 10.40 3.20 -11.89
N GLN A 10 9.20 2.62 -12.06
CA GLN A 10 8.05 3.03 -11.25
C GLN A 10 8.16 2.51 -9.82
N PHE A 11 8.85 1.38 -9.59
CA PHE A 11 8.87 0.69 -8.31
C PHE A 11 9.94 1.30 -7.40
N PRO A 12 9.56 1.75 -6.18
CA PRO A 12 10.51 2.35 -5.25
C PRO A 12 11.45 1.30 -4.64
N PRO A 13 12.62 1.73 -4.10
CA PRO A 13 13.54 0.85 -3.40
C PRO A 13 12.86 0.02 -2.30
N GLY A 14 13.28 -1.23 -2.15
CA GLY A 14 12.70 -2.16 -1.18
C GLY A 14 11.25 -2.56 -1.48
N ASN A 15 10.79 -2.35 -2.73
CA ASN A 15 9.44 -2.67 -3.18
C ASN A 15 8.35 -2.04 -2.32
N LEU A 16 8.58 -0.85 -1.77
CA LEU A 16 7.64 -0.16 -0.89
C LEU A 16 6.55 0.54 -1.70
N PHE A 17 5.66 -0.24 -2.30
CA PHE A 17 4.58 0.27 -3.14
C PHE A 17 3.22 -0.26 -2.74
N VAL A 18 2.18 0.38 -3.28
CA VAL A 18 0.78 0.04 -3.02
C VAL A 18 -0.06 0.05 -4.29
N ALA A 19 -1.14 -0.73 -4.26
CA ALA A 19 -2.31 -0.53 -5.10
C ALA A 19 -3.43 0.12 -4.29
N VAL A 20 -4.21 1.03 -4.88
CA VAL A 20 -5.27 1.75 -4.16
C VAL A 20 -6.66 1.41 -4.69
N SER A 21 -7.67 1.49 -3.83
CA SER A 21 -9.07 1.30 -4.21
C SER A 21 -9.61 2.52 -4.98
N GLU A 22 -10.82 2.39 -5.52
CA GLU A 22 -11.52 3.45 -6.26
C GLU A 22 -11.56 4.79 -5.50
N GLY A 23 -11.80 4.76 -4.18
CA GLY A 23 -11.87 5.96 -3.36
C GLY A 23 -10.57 6.76 -3.25
N LEU A 24 -9.42 6.19 -3.65
CA LEU A 24 -8.14 6.87 -3.71
C LEU A 24 -7.54 6.93 -5.12
N TRP A 25 -8.08 6.16 -6.07
CA TRP A 25 -7.51 6.00 -7.41
C TRP A 25 -7.52 7.30 -8.23
N ASP A 26 -8.54 8.14 -8.03
CA ASP A 26 -8.66 9.47 -8.63
C ASP A 26 -8.44 9.45 -10.16
N ASN A 27 -9.09 8.50 -10.84
CA ASN A 27 -8.95 8.27 -12.29
C ASN A 27 -7.51 8.18 -12.79
N GLY A 28 -6.60 7.63 -11.97
CA GLY A 28 -5.17 7.48 -12.29
C GLY A 28 -4.29 8.64 -11.86
N ALA A 29 -4.86 9.76 -11.40
CA ALA A 29 -4.08 10.86 -10.83
C ALA A 29 -3.37 10.48 -9.52
N ALA A 30 -3.73 9.32 -8.94
CA ALA A 30 -3.02 8.74 -7.82
C ALA A 30 -1.66 8.13 -8.18
N CYS A 31 -1.40 7.81 -9.44
CA CYS A 31 -0.14 7.22 -9.87
C CYS A 31 1.06 8.07 -9.44
N GLY A 32 2.03 7.43 -8.78
CA GLY A 32 3.22 8.12 -8.27
C GLY A 32 3.03 8.92 -6.99
N ARG A 33 1.80 9.12 -6.49
CA ARG A 33 1.58 9.71 -5.16
C ARG A 33 2.29 8.88 -4.10
N ARG A 34 2.85 9.55 -3.11
CA ARG A 34 3.53 8.93 -1.99
C ARG A 34 2.68 9.08 -0.74
N TYR A 35 2.71 8.05 0.11
CA TYR A 35 2.05 8.09 1.40
C TYR A 35 3.04 7.66 2.47
N ARG A 36 3.02 8.39 3.59
CA ARG A 36 3.66 7.95 4.82
C ARG A 36 2.66 7.12 5.62
N LEU A 37 2.97 5.84 5.83
CA LEU A 37 2.10 4.85 6.46
C LEU A 37 2.65 4.35 7.79
N ARG A 38 1.76 4.12 8.75
CA ARG A 38 2.06 3.27 9.93
C ARG A 38 0.90 2.34 10.28
N CYS A 39 1.23 1.20 10.86
CA CYS A 39 0.22 0.28 11.39
C CYS A 39 -0.37 0.85 12.70
N LEU A 40 -1.70 0.99 12.76
CA LEU A 40 -2.43 1.42 13.95
C LEU A 40 -2.87 0.24 14.80
N SER A 41 -3.56 -0.73 14.18
CA SER A 41 -4.15 -1.85 14.89
C SER A 41 -4.45 -3.04 13.97
N GLY A 42 -4.79 -4.18 14.56
CA GLY A 42 -5.26 -5.35 13.84
C GLY A 42 -5.26 -6.62 14.70
N PRO A 43 -5.65 -7.77 14.13
CA PRO A 43 -5.75 -9.02 14.87
C PRO A 43 -4.39 -9.50 15.40
N LYS A 44 -4.36 -9.98 16.65
CA LYS A 44 -3.15 -10.53 17.31
C LYS A 44 -1.98 -9.53 17.38
N ARG A 45 -2.27 -8.23 17.58
CA ARG A 45 -1.28 -7.14 17.75
C ARG A 45 -0.20 -7.17 16.65
N PRO A 46 -0.58 -6.93 15.38
CA PRO A 46 0.30 -7.18 14.25
C PRO A 46 1.36 -6.10 14.06
N CYS A 47 1.13 -4.90 14.60
CA CYS A 47 1.88 -3.70 14.26
C CYS A 47 3.30 -3.69 14.82
N LYS A 48 4.25 -3.31 13.96
CA LYS A 48 5.59 -2.88 14.33
C LYS A 48 5.54 -1.37 14.63
N ARG A 49 6.39 -0.90 15.54
CA ARG A 49 6.60 0.54 15.79
C ARG A 49 7.48 1.17 14.70
N ARG A 50 6.98 1.17 13.46
CA ARG A 50 7.68 1.71 12.28
C ARG A 50 6.71 2.46 11.39
N THR A 51 7.26 3.44 10.70
CA THR A 51 6.60 4.23 9.66
C THR A 51 7.38 4.04 8.36
N ILE A 52 6.68 3.92 7.23
CA ILE A 52 7.29 3.75 5.91
C ILE A 52 6.71 4.76 4.93
N ASP A 53 7.50 5.16 3.93
CA ASP A 53 7.03 5.92 2.79
C ASP A 53 6.81 4.95 1.62
N VAL A 54 5.59 4.90 1.09
CA VAL A 54 5.22 4.06 -0.06
C VAL A 54 4.84 4.88 -1.27
N LYS A 55 4.89 4.28 -2.45
CA LYS A 55 4.42 4.89 -3.72
C LYS A 55 3.23 4.13 -4.29
N VAL A 56 2.23 4.84 -4.78
CA VAL A 56 1.12 4.25 -5.54
C VAL A 56 1.63 3.84 -6.92
N VAL A 57 1.50 2.56 -7.25
CA VAL A 57 1.92 2.02 -8.56
C VAL A 57 0.79 1.31 -9.29
N ASP A 58 -0.34 1.02 -8.64
CA ASP A 58 -1.44 0.28 -9.28
C ASP A 58 -2.83 0.69 -8.76
N PHE A 59 -3.83 0.35 -9.56
CA PHE A 59 -5.23 0.30 -9.13
C PHE A 59 -5.52 -1.10 -8.61
N CYS A 60 -6.34 -1.20 -7.57
CA CYS A 60 -6.72 -2.48 -6.98
C CYS A 60 -7.37 -3.40 -8.03
N PRO A 61 -6.80 -4.59 -8.31
CA PRO A 61 -7.27 -5.46 -9.40
C PRO A 61 -8.49 -6.32 -9.01
N PHE A 62 -8.95 -6.24 -7.76
CA PHE A 62 -10.05 -7.05 -7.24
C PHE A 62 -11.35 -6.24 -7.15
N THR A 63 -12.47 -6.87 -7.46
CA THR A 63 -13.81 -6.26 -7.37
C THR A 63 -14.72 -7.14 -6.48
N PRO A 64 -15.16 -6.65 -5.30
CA PRO A 64 -14.77 -5.39 -4.68
C PRO A 64 -13.31 -5.43 -4.18
N CYS A 65 -12.68 -4.26 -4.09
CA CYS A 65 -11.32 -4.18 -3.56
C CYS A 65 -11.30 -4.59 -2.08
N PRO A 66 -10.39 -5.48 -1.63
CA PRO A 66 -10.40 -6.01 -0.27
C PRO A 66 -10.04 -4.96 0.81
N SER A 67 -9.43 -3.84 0.43
CA SER A 67 -8.96 -2.78 1.34
C SER A 67 -8.74 -1.46 0.59
N THR A 68 -8.80 -0.33 1.28
CA THR A 68 -8.53 1.00 0.70
C THR A 68 -7.12 1.09 0.08
N ILE A 69 -6.12 0.50 0.73
CA ILE A 69 -4.73 0.46 0.28
C ILE A 69 -4.23 -0.99 0.39
N MET A 70 -3.85 -1.58 -0.73
CA MET A 70 -3.20 -2.89 -0.81
C MET A 70 -1.69 -2.73 -0.83
N LEU A 71 -1.04 -3.18 0.23
CA LEU A 71 0.42 -3.13 0.40
C LEU A 71 1.10 -4.22 -0.42
N SER A 72 2.27 -3.90 -0.99
CA SER A 72 3.21 -4.93 -1.42
C SER A 72 3.59 -5.84 -0.24
N ARG A 73 4.14 -7.02 -0.53
CA ARG A 73 4.59 -7.96 0.52
C ARG A 73 5.63 -7.30 1.44
N ASP A 74 6.56 -6.54 0.86
CA ASP A 74 7.65 -5.88 1.56
C ASP A 74 7.16 -4.67 2.39
N ALA A 75 6.25 -3.85 1.82
CA ALA A 75 5.61 -2.76 2.55
C ALA A 75 4.82 -3.27 3.75
N PHE A 76 4.05 -4.36 3.58
CA PHE A 76 3.34 -5.00 4.67
C PHE A 76 4.30 -5.54 5.74
N ALA A 77 5.35 -6.24 5.32
CA ALA A 77 6.38 -6.80 6.20
C ALA A 77 7.08 -5.71 7.03
N ALA A 78 7.25 -4.51 6.49
CA ALA A 78 7.93 -3.42 7.17
C ALA A 78 7.14 -2.90 8.39
N ILE A 79 5.80 -2.92 8.35
CA ILE A 79 4.94 -2.38 9.40
C ILE A 79 4.17 -3.43 10.21
N ALA A 80 4.17 -4.70 9.80
CA ALA A 80 3.45 -5.76 10.50
C ALA A 80 4.21 -7.09 10.56
N HIS A 81 3.94 -7.89 11.61
CA HIS A 81 4.57 -9.20 11.84
C HIS A 81 3.90 -10.37 11.12
N LYS A 82 2.59 -10.26 10.81
CA LYS A 82 1.80 -11.38 10.28
C LYS A 82 1.22 -11.04 8.92
N HIS A 83 1.72 -11.68 7.88
CA HIS A 83 1.23 -11.53 6.51
C HIS A 83 -0.21 -12.03 6.35
N GLY A 84 -0.90 -11.53 5.32
CA GLY A 84 -2.19 -12.06 4.87
C GLY A 84 -3.40 -11.72 5.75
N ARG A 85 -3.26 -10.77 6.70
CA ARG A 85 -4.39 -10.26 7.48
C ARG A 85 -4.59 -8.77 7.22
N LYS A 86 -5.85 -8.34 7.19
CA LYS A 86 -6.20 -6.92 7.17
C LYS A 86 -5.72 -6.25 8.46
N ILE A 87 -5.12 -5.08 8.30
CA ILE A 87 -4.67 -4.21 9.39
C ILE A 87 -5.26 -2.82 9.17
N ASN A 88 -5.47 -2.08 10.26
CA ASN A 88 -5.80 -0.67 10.18
C ASN A 88 -4.50 0.11 10.13
N ILE A 89 -4.41 1.04 9.19
CA ILE A 89 -3.25 1.92 9.00
C ILE A 89 -3.68 3.36 9.13
N GLU A 90 -2.75 4.20 9.54
CA GLU A 90 -2.83 5.65 9.35
C GLU A 90 -1.96 6.00 8.16
N TYR A 91 -2.41 6.95 7.36
CA TYR A 91 -1.65 7.47 6.23
C TYR A 91 -1.79 8.98 6.09
N ILE A 92 -0.71 9.61 5.67
CA ILE A 92 -0.67 11.01 5.26
C ILE A 92 0.03 11.10 3.91
N GLN A 93 -0.44 11.99 3.03
CA GLN A 93 0.16 12.26 1.73
C GLN A 93 1.38 13.18 1.89
#